data_AF-A0A382NL20-F1
#
_entry.id   AF-A0A382NL20-F1
#
_cell.length_a   1.000
_cell.length_b   1.000
_cell.length_c   1.000
_cell.angle_alpha   90.00
_cell.angle_beta   90.00
_cell.angle_gamma   90.00
#
_symmetry.space_group_name_H-M   'P 1'
#
loop_
_entity.id
_entity.type
_entity.pdbx_description
1 polymer ?
#
loop_
_entity_poly.entity_id
_entity_poly.type
_entity_poly.pdbx_seq_one_letter_code
_entity_poly.pdbx_strand_id
1 'polypeptide(L)'
;MTEAQCIGERLGAGFRVPMERRIAGAESVGKHKTSMLQDVEVGKPLEIDGMLGVVVELAEMTQVDVPTLRALYACVSLLNRTIQDEEIYIKGNRRE
;
A
#
# COMPACT_ATOMS: atom_id res chain seq x y z
N MET A 1 -9.19 -1.94 3.30
CA MET A 1 -8.77 -2.43 4.64
C MET A 1 -9.42 -3.77 4.99
N THR A 2 -10.72 -3.96 4.71
CA THR A 2 -11.44 -5.23 4.94
C THR A 2 -10.74 -6.46 4.37
N GLU A 3 -10.25 -6.40 3.13
CA GLU A 3 -9.48 -7.48 2.49
C GLU A 3 -8.29 -7.92 3.36
N ALA A 4 -7.43 -6.98 3.76
CA ALA A 4 -6.28 -7.27 4.61
C ALA A 4 -6.65 -7.78 6.02
N GLN A 5 -7.74 -7.25 6.60
CA GLN A 5 -8.24 -7.73 7.88
C GLN A 5 -8.70 -9.19 7.79
N CYS A 6 -9.44 -9.54 6.74
CA CYS A 6 -9.92 -10.91 6.52
C CYS A 6 -8.78 -11.92 6.39
N ILE A 7 -7.71 -11.56 5.65
CA ILE A 7 -6.48 -12.36 5.57
C ILE A 7 -5.88 -12.55 6.98
N GLY A 8 -5.67 -11.45 7.71
CA GLY A 8 -5.07 -11.47 9.03
C GLY A 8 -5.86 -12.33 10.02
N GLU A 9 -7.19 -12.23 10.03
CA GLU A 9 -8.07 -13.02 10.89
C GLU A 9 -8.01 -14.51 10.55
N ARG A 10 -7.92 -14.89 9.26
CA ARG A 10 -7.71 -16.29 8.85
C ARG A 10 -6.34 -16.84 9.28
N LEU A 11 -5.36 -15.96 9.48
CA LEU A 11 -4.03 -16.30 10.03
C LEU A 11 -3.98 -16.23 11.57
N GLY A 12 -5.11 -15.95 12.24
CA GLY A 12 -5.20 -15.87 13.70
C GLY A 12 -4.79 -14.52 14.31
N ALA A 13 -4.64 -13.47 13.50
CA ALA A 13 -4.37 -12.12 14.00
C ALA A 13 -5.62 -11.50 14.66
N GLY A 14 -5.42 -10.82 15.78
CA GLY A 14 -6.49 -10.09 16.48
C GLY A 14 -6.37 -8.58 16.29
N PHE A 15 -7.39 -7.95 15.70
CA PHE A 15 -7.44 -6.49 15.49
C PHE A 15 -8.18 -5.79 16.63
N ARG A 16 -7.43 -5.29 17.63
CA ARG A 16 -8.02 -4.59 18.80
C ARG A 16 -8.59 -3.21 18.50
N VAL A 17 -8.17 -2.60 17.40
CA VAL A 17 -8.58 -1.26 16.99
C VAL A 17 -9.55 -1.40 15.81
N PRO A 18 -10.81 -0.92 15.94
CA PRO A 18 -11.78 -0.96 14.85
C PRO A 18 -11.26 -0.27 13.59
N MET A 19 -11.69 -0.75 12.42
CA MET A 19 -11.25 -0.26 11.13
C MET A 19 -11.55 1.24 10.96
N GLU A 20 -12.73 1.68 11.38
CA GLU A 20 -13.18 3.08 11.31
C GLU A 20 -12.22 3.99 12.07
N ARG A 21 -11.77 3.55 13.25
CA ARG A 21 -10.79 4.30 14.06
C ARG A 21 -9.42 4.35 13.39
N ARG A 22 -9.01 3.30 12.66
CA ARG A 22 -7.76 3.32 11.89
C ARG A 22 -7.83 4.27 10.71
N ILE A 23 -8.96 4.28 9.99
CA ILE A 23 -9.19 5.20 8.86
C ILE A 23 -9.21 6.65 9.36
N ALA A 24 -9.98 6.95 10.42
CA ALA A 24 -10.00 8.27 11.03
C ALA A 24 -8.61 8.69 11.55
N GLY A 25 -7.85 7.74 12.11
CA GLY A 25 -6.46 7.95 12.51
C GLY A 25 -5.58 8.37 11.33
N ALA A 26 -5.64 7.66 10.21
CA ALA A 26 -4.89 8.00 9.00
C ALA A 26 -5.27 9.37 8.43
N GLU A 27 -6.56 9.72 8.44
CA GLU A 27 -7.04 11.03 8.03
C GLU A 27 -6.50 12.15 8.93
N SER A 28 -6.51 11.94 10.25
CA SER A 28 -6.08 12.94 11.24
C SER A 28 -4.60 13.34 11.14
N VAL A 29 -3.77 12.51 10.50
CA VAL A 29 -2.35 12.81 10.25
C VAL A 29 -2.19 14.03 9.31
N GLY A 30 -3.19 14.34 8.47
CA GLY A 30 -3.21 15.53 7.64
C GLY A 30 -2.20 15.48 6.49
N LYS A 31 -1.47 16.59 6.26
CA LYS A 31 -0.51 16.74 5.14
C LYS A 31 0.79 15.97 5.39
N HIS A 32 0.71 14.65 5.46
CA HIS A 32 1.86 13.78 5.63
C HIS A 32 2.22 13.06 4.33
N LYS A 33 3.52 13.00 4.03
CA LYS A 33 4.06 12.21 2.92
C LYS A 33 4.51 10.86 3.46
N THR A 34 3.85 9.79 3.02
CA THR A 34 4.29 8.42 3.31
C THR A 34 5.69 8.17 2.72
N SER A 35 6.44 7.21 3.27
CA SER A 35 7.79 6.88 2.78
C SER A 35 7.80 6.59 1.28
N MET A 36 6.93 5.69 0.79
CA MET A 36 6.87 5.38 -0.64
C MET A 36 6.52 6.60 -1.52
N LEU A 37 5.72 7.56 -1.03
CA LEU A 37 5.50 8.80 -1.80
C LEU A 37 6.77 9.64 -1.89
N GLN A 38 7.56 9.70 -0.82
CA GLN A 38 8.86 10.37 -0.84
C GLN A 38 9.80 9.66 -1.84
N ASP A 39 9.80 8.33 -1.89
CA ASP A 39 10.59 7.56 -2.84
C ASP A 39 10.20 7.84 -4.29
N VAL A 40 8.90 7.91 -4.59
CA VAL A 40 8.39 8.34 -5.91
C VAL A 40 8.89 9.74 -6.29
N GLU A 41 8.92 10.68 -5.33
CA GLU A 41 9.35 12.06 -5.57
C GLU A 41 10.85 12.22 -5.84
N VAL A 42 11.66 11.21 -5.51
CA VAL A 42 13.11 11.21 -5.74
C VAL A 42 13.59 10.07 -6.64
N GLY A 43 12.68 9.31 -7.25
CA GLY A 43 13.00 8.26 -8.21
C GLY A 43 13.63 7.00 -7.58
N LYS A 44 13.32 6.72 -6.31
CA LYS A 44 13.85 5.53 -5.61
C LYS A 44 12.98 4.29 -5.85
N PRO A 45 13.58 3.09 -5.72
CA PRO A 45 12.81 1.85 -5.70
C PRO A 45 11.76 1.86 -4.58
N LEU A 46 10.55 1.40 -4.88
CA LEU A 46 9.45 1.31 -3.91
C LEU A 46 9.43 -0.04 -3.20
N GLU A 47 9.01 -0.04 -1.94
CA GLU A 47 8.87 -1.26 -1.12
C GLU A 47 7.56 -2.03 -1.40
N ILE A 48 7.04 -1.96 -2.64
CA ILE A 48 5.69 -2.46 -2.99
C ILE A 48 5.55 -3.97 -2.78
N ASP A 49 6.59 -4.75 -3.06
CA ASP A 49 6.59 -6.20 -2.88
C ASP A 49 6.51 -6.59 -1.40
N GLY A 50 7.33 -5.94 -0.56
CA GLY A 50 7.33 -6.18 0.88
C GLY A 50 6.08 -5.66 1.59
N MET A 51 5.48 -4.57 1.09
CA MET A 51 4.29 -3.97 1.71
C MET A 51 2.99 -4.66 1.28
N LEU A 52 2.80 -4.88 -0.03
CA LEU A 52 1.53 -5.34 -0.58
C LEU A 52 1.66 -6.66 -1.34
N GLY A 53 2.80 -6.94 -1.98
CA GLY A 53 3.06 -8.23 -2.64
C GLY A 53 2.91 -9.40 -1.67
N VAL A 54 3.57 -9.33 -0.50
CA VAL A 54 3.44 -10.34 0.57
C VAL A 54 1.98 -10.50 1.01
N VAL A 55 1.20 -9.42 1.11
CA VAL A 55 -0.21 -9.49 1.53
C VAL A 55 -1.06 -10.17 0.46
N VAL A 56 -0.79 -9.93 -0.83
CA VAL A 56 -1.44 -10.62 -1.94
C VAL A 56 -1.11 -12.12 -1.94
N GLU A 57 0.13 -12.51 -1.65
CA GLU A 57 0.52 -13.92 -1.50
C GLU A 57 -0.20 -14.58 -0.30
N LEU A 58 -0.28 -13.89 0.84
CA LEU A 58 -1.03 -14.37 2.01
C LEU A 58 -2.52 -14.54 1.71
N ALA A 59 -3.10 -13.73 0.81
CA ALA A 59 -4.49 -13.90 0.37
C ALA A 59 -4.70 -15.22 -0.36
N GLU A 60 -3.72 -15.68 -1.15
CA GLU A 60 -3.77 -16.97 -1.84
C GLU A 60 -3.70 -18.13 -0.85
N MET A 61 -2.76 -18.07 0.11
CA MET A 61 -2.63 -19.06 1.17
C MET A 61 -3.90 -19.18 2.03
N THR A 62 -4.58 -18.06 2.24
CA THR A 62 -5.80 -17.99 3.05
C THR A 62 -7.08 -18.15 2.23
N GLN A 63 -7.02 -18.25 0.90
CA GLN A 63 -8.17 -18.31 0.00
C GLN A 63 -9.14 -17.12 0.15
N VAL A 64 -8.61 -15.92 0.37
CA VAL A 64 -9.39 -14.67 0.45
C VAL A 64 -9.32 -13.98 -0.90
N ASP A 65 -10.47 -13.61 -1.46
CA ASP A 65 -10.51 -12.78 -2.66
C ASP A 65 -10.16 -11.33 -2.30
N VAL A 66 -9.21 -10.74 -3.04
CA VAL A 66 -8.60 -9.44 -2.73
C VAL A 66 -8.43 -8.55 -3.97
N PRO A 67 -9.52 -8.27 -4.71
CA PRO A 67 -9.45 -7.55 -5.98
C PRO A 67 -8.88 -6.13 -5.81
N THR A 68 -9.15 -5.46 -4.68
CA THR A 68 -8.65 -4.10 -4.43
C THR A 68 -7.15 -4.11 -4.17
N LEU A 69 -6.65 -5.01 -3.32
CA LEU A 69 -5.22 -5.14 -3.05
C LEU A 69 -4.46 -5.55 -4.32
N ARG A 70 -5.00 -6.47 -5.13
CA ARG A 70 -4.39 -6.86 -6.42
C ARG A 70 -4.30 -5.69 -7.41
N ALA A 71 -5.37 -4.90 -7.54
CA ALA A 71 -5.37 -3.74 -8.41
C ALA A 71 -4.33 -2.69 -7.96
N LEU A 72 -4.26 -2.39 -6.67
CA LEU A 72 -3.27 -1.47 -6.11
C LEU A 72 -1.84 -2.00 -6.29
N TYR A 73 -1.61 -3.29 -6.03
CA TYR A 73 -0.30 -3.91 -6.24
C TYR A 73 0.14 -3.80 -7.70
N ALA A 74 -0.74 -4.12 -8.65
CA ALA A 74 -0.43 -4.04 -10.07
C ALA A 74 -0.09 -2.60 -10.51
N CYS A 75 -0.90 -1.61 -10.12
CA CYS A 75 -0.67 -0.21 -10.46
C CYS A 75 0.65 0.32 -9.89
N VAL A 76 0.93 0.05 -8.62
CA VAL A 76 2.15 0.55 -7.96
C VAL A 76 3.39 -0.21 -8.43
N SER A 77 3.27 -1.50 -8.77
CA SER A 77 4.35 -2.26 -9.40
C SER A 77 4.71 -1.73 -10.78
N LEU A 78 3.70 -1.35 -11.58
CA LEU A 78 3.94 -0.67 -12.86
C LEU A 78 4.64 0.67 -12.64
N LEU A 79 4.17 1.49 -11.69
CA LEU A 79 4.82 2.76 -11.35
C LEU A 79 6.28 2.55 -10.92
N ASN A 80 6.54 1.59 -10.02
CA ASN A 80 7.89 1.26 -9.56
C ASN A 80 8.78 0.86 -10.75
N ARG A 81 8.28 -0.03 -11.61
CA ARG A 81 9.01 -0.44 -12.81
C ARG A 81 9.32 0.73 -13.72
N THR A 82 8.37 1.62 -14.00
CA THR A 82 8.61 2.81 -14.81
C THR A 82 9.66 3.74 -14.18
N ILE A 83 9.60 3.97 -12.86
CA ILE A 83 10.61 4.75 -12.13
C ILE A 83 12.01 4.12 -12.29
N GLN A 84 12.12 2.80 -12.17
CA GLN A 84 13.40 2.09 -12.23
C GLN A 84 13.94 1.95 -13.66
N ASP A 85 13.09 1.60 -14.63
CA ASP A 85 13.49 1.33 -16.02
C ASP A 85 13.79 2.64 -16.79
N GLU A 86 13.07 3.73 -16.48
CA GLU A 86 13.17 5.01 -17.18
C GLU A 86 13.93 6.10 -16.38
N GLU A 87 14.38 5.78 -15.16
CA GLU A 87 15.08 6.70 -14.25
C GLU A 87 14.29 8.02 -13.99
N ILE A 88 12.96 7.94 -13.91
CA ILE A 88 12.08 9.10 -13.72
C ILE A 88 11.62 9.27 -12.26
N TYR A 89 11.18 10.49 -11.92
CA TYR A 89 10.53 10.79 -10.64
C TYR A 89 9.30 11.68 -10.85
N ILE A 90 8.33 11.60 -9.93
CA ILE A 90 7.09 12.41 -9.99
C ILE A 90 7.07 13.37 -8.82
N LYS A 91 7.26 14.66 -9.10
CA LYS A 91 7.24 15.70 -8.06
C LYS A 91 5.82 16.21 -7.80
N GLY A 92 5.38 16.20 -6.55
CA GLY A 92 4.12 16.84 -6.17
C GLY A 92 4.18 18.37 -6.28
N ASN A 93 3.16 19.00 -6.88
CA ASN A 93 3.02 20.45 -6.87
C ASN A 93 2.63 20.94 -5.46
N ARG A 94 3.31 21.96 -4.93
CA ARG A 94 2.80 22.71 -3.78
C ARG A 94 1.57 23.50 -4.26
N ARG A 95 0.38 23.15 -3.76
CA ARG A 95 -0.69 24.15 -3.69
C ARG A 95 -0.35 25.09 -2.54
N GLU A 96 -0.04 26.33 -2.87
CA GLU A 96 0.08 27.45 -1.93
C GLU A 96 -1.21 27.61 -1.11
#